data_AF-A0A1J1JIB4-F1
#
_entry.id   AF-A0A1J1JIB4-F1
#
_cell.length_a   1.000
_cell.length_b   1.000
_cell.length_c   1.000
_cell.angle_alpha   90.00
_cell.angle_beta   90.00
_cell.angle_gamma   90.00
#
_symmetry.space_group_name_H-M   'P 1'
#
loop_
_entity.id
_entity.type
_entity.pdbx_description
1 polymer ?
#
loop_
_entity_poly.entity_id
_entity_poly.type
_entity_poly.pdbx_seq_one_letter_code
_entity_poly.pdbx_strand_id
1 'polypeptide(L)'
;MFGTFPSESLFAVSASVPLLGNIGLDILVLVFMLILSALFSGSETAITALDNLKLRALIKEQGDPNRMYTLVLEKRARFITTLLVGNNLVNNFSAILTSNLFAIWLGNAGIGVATGVVTFLVLIFGEITPKSFAINNILPIFKATVRPIYLLSIVLSPVIVLLESITQGIIRMFSPGGGSAGIIGTGFAIDDRNFRGSGSVRLAKTSTLE
;
A
#
# COMPACT_ATOMS: atom_id res chain seq x y z
N MET A 1 -33.55 -45.00 24.17
CA MET A 1 -34.00 -43.61 24.40
C MET A 1 -32.80 -42.72 24.19
N PHE A 2 -32.50 -42.40 22.93
CA PHE A 2 -31.34 -41.58 22.56
C PHE A 2 -31.73 -40.11 22.72
N GLY A 3 -31.11 -39.43 23.68
CA GLY A 3 -31.28 -38.00 23.89
C GLY A 3 -30.72 -37.24 22.70
N THR A 4 -31.56 -36.44 22.06
CA THR A 4 -31.20 -35.49 21.01
C THR A 4 -30.31 -34.39 21.59
N PHE A 5 -29.07 -34.29 21.13
CA PHE A 5 -28.23 -33.11 21.36
C PHE A 5 -28.83 -31.91 20.60
N PRO A 6 -28.89 -30.71 21.19
CA PRO A 6 -29.27 -29.50 20.45
C PRO A 6 -28.06 -29.07 19.62
N SER A 7 -27.95 -29.52 18.38
CA SER A 7 -26.93 -29.05 17.42
C SER A 7 -27.32 -27.73 16.74
N GLU A 8 -28.46 -27.15 17.07
CA GLU A 8 -29.04 -25.97 16.42
C GLU A 8 -28.49 -24.63 16.95
N SER A 9 -27.73 -24.61 18.05
CA SER A 9 -27.27 -23.35 18.69
C SER A 9 -25.80 -23.00 18.48
N LEU A 10 -24.99 -23.85 17.82
CA LEU A 10 -23.59 -23.54 17.47
C LEU A 10 -23.43 -22.93 16.07
N PHE A 11 -24.50 -22.95 15.28
CA PHE A 11 -24.63 -22.25 13.99
C PHE A 11 -25.75 -21.23 14.05
N ALA A 12 -26.01 -20.65 15.22
CA ALA A 12 -26.75 -19.40 15.29
C ALA A 12 -25.94 -18.39 14.46
N VAL A 13 -26.37 -18.24 13.21
CA VAL A 13 -26.03 -17.16 12.30
C VAL A 13 -25.98 -15.93 13.17
N SER A 14 -24.76 -15.49 13.49
CA SER A 14 -24.54 -14.29 14.26
C SER A 14 -25.37 -13.23 13.57
N ALA A 15 -26.42 -12.75 14.24
CA ALA A 15 -27.21 -11.63 13.75
C ALA A 15 -26.21 -10.63 13.21
N SER A 16 -26.35 -10.24 11.96
CA SER A 16 -25.39 -9.37 11.31
C SER A 16 -25.47 -8.03 12.03
N VAL A 17 -24.61 -7.86 13.04
CA VAL A 17 -24.48 -6.65 13.83
C VAL A 17 -23.47 -5.77 13.09
N PRO A 18 -23.67 -4.44 13.04
CA PRO A 18 -22.69 -3.54 12.46
C PRO A 18 -21.31 -3.80 13.05
N LEU A 19 -20.28 -3.83 12.20
CA LEU A 19 -18.95 -4.30 12.62
C LEU A 19 -18.32 -3.34 13.65
N LEU A 20 -18.60 -2.05 13.49
CA LEU A 20 -18.19 -0.97 14.40
C LEU A 20 -19.31 -0.55 15.36
N GLY A 21 -20.40 -1.34 15.44
CA GLY A 21 -21.55 -1.07 16.31
C GLY A 21 -22.57 -0.06 15.76
N ASN A 22 -22.22 0.71 14.71
CA ASN A 22 -23.14 1.64 14.04
C ASN A 22 -22.98 1.58 12.51
N ILE A 23 -24.10 1.39 11.80
CA ILE A 23 -24.17 1.35 10.33
C ILE A 23 -23.56 2.62 9.70
N GLY A 24 -23.81 3.79 10.31
CA GLY A 24 -23.24 5.04 9.82
C GLY A 24 -21.71 5.09 9.91
N LEU A 25 -21.14 4.50 10.96
CA LEU A 25 -19.68 4.38 11.11
C LEU A 25 -19.11 3.39 10.10
N ASP A 26 -19.78 2.26 9.88
CA ASP A 26 -19.35 1.26 8.89
C ASP A 26 -19.31 1.87 7.47
N ILE A 27 -20.33 2.66 7.08
CA ILE A 27 -20.36 3.36 5.79
C ILE A 27 -19.26 4.42 5.72
N LEU A 28 -19.05 5.20 6.78
CA LEU A 28 -17.99 6.21 6.82
C LEU A 28 -16.60 5.57 6.64
N VAL A 29 -16.35 4.45 7.32
CA VAL A 29 -15.10 3.70 7.20
C VAL A 29 -14.97 3.07 5.81
N LEU A 30 -16.06 2.60 5.20
CA LEU A 30 -16.06 2.08 3.82
C LEU A 30 -15.68 3.16 2.82
N VAL A 31 -16.26 4.37 2.92
CA VAL A 31 -15.88 5.50 2.06
C VAL A 31 -14.42 5.89 2.27
N PHE A 32 -13.96 5.89 3.52
CA PHE A 32 -12.55 6.14 3.84
C PHE A 32 -11.62 5.07 3.24
N MET A 33 -11.99 3.79 3.31
CA MET A 33 -11.25 2.68 2.66
C MET A 33 -11.20 2.88 1.14
N LEU A 34 -12.29 3.30 0.50
CA LEU A 34 -12.31 3.56 -0.94
C LEU A 34 -11.34 4.69 -1.33
N ILE A 35 -11.28 5.76 -0.54
CA ILE A 35 -10.33 6.87 -0.74
C ILE A 35 -8.89 6.37 -0.55
N LEU A 36 -8.63 5.56 0.48
CA LEU A 36 -7.30 4.99 0.69
C LEU A 36 -6.86 4.07 -0.46
N SER A 37 -7.77 3.24 -0.98
CA SER A 37 -7.49 2.41 -2.15
C SER A 37 -7.13 3.28 -3.35
N ALA A 38 -7.90 4.35 -3.61
CA ALA A 38 -7.60 5.33 -4.65
C ALA A 38 -6.21 5.97 -4.50
N LEU A 39 -5.85 6.36 -3.28
CA LEU A 39 -4.53 6.93 -2.99
C LEU A 39 -3.40 5.92 -3.23
N PHE A 40 -3.54 4.66 -2.77
CA PHE A 40 -2.52 3.63 -3.00
C PHE A 40 -2.37 3.28 -4.47
N SER A 41 -3.48 3.04 -5.14
CA SER A 41 -3.55 2.68 -6.56
C SER A 41 -2.98 3.78 -7.47
N GLY A 42 -3.37 5.04 -7.24
CA GLY A 42 -2.81 6.19 -7.96
C GLY A 42 -1.33 6.42 -7.67
N SER A 43 -0.90 6.24 -6.42
CA SER A 43 0.50 6.36 -6.04
C SER A 43 1.40 5.31 -6.67
N GLU A 44 0.93 4.07 -6.73
CA GLU A 44 1.63 2.96 -7.38
C GLU A 44 1.89 3.31 -8.84
N THR A 45 0.87 3.81 -9.53
CA THR A 45 0.97 4.22 -10.93
C THR A 45 1.92 5.40 -11.12
N ALA A 46 1.86 6.42 -10.25
CA ALA A 46 2.79 7.54 -10.32
C ALA A 46 4.24 7.11 -10.08
N ILE A 47 4.49 6.25 -9.10
CA ILE A 47 5.84 5.75 -8.80
C ILE A 47 6.35 4.85 -9.91
N THR A 48 5.52 3.98 -10.49
CA THR A 48 5.92 3.07 -11.56
C THR A 48 6.14 3.79 -12.88
N ALA A 49 5.30 4.77 -13.23
CA ALA A 49 5.39 5.53 -14.48
C ALA A 49 6.52 6.57 -14.50
N LEU A 50 7.09 6.93 -13.34
CA LEU A 50 8.17 7.91 -13.25
C LEU A 50 9.52 7.28 -13.61
N ASP A 51 10.09 7.62 -14.77
CA ASP A 51 11.40 7.10 -15.20
C ASP A 51 12.55 7.50 -14.27
N ASN A 52 13.56 6.61 -14.14
CA ASN A 52 14.76 6.88 -13.35
C ASN A 52 15.54 8.12 -13.84
N LEU A 53 15.54 8.39 -15.15
CA LEU A 53 16.16 9.59 -15.71
C LEU A 53 15.43 10.87 -15.27
N LYS A 54 14.09 10.87 -15.33
CA LYS A 54 13.25 12.00 -14.89
C LYS A 54 13.41 12.25 -13.38
N LEU A 55 13.46 11.18 -12.57
CA LEU A 55 13.67 11.30 -11.14
C LEU A 55 15.06 11.86 -10.79
N ARG A 56 16.12 11.44 -11.50
CA ARG A 56 17.47 12.02 -11.35
C ARG A 56 17.52 13.49 -11.76
N ALA A 57 16.84 13.85 -12.85
CA ALA A 57 16.71 15.25 -13.27
C ALA A 57 15.99 16.09 -12.22
N LEU A 58 14.89 15.57 -11.66
CA LEU A 58 14.14 16.21 -10.58
C LEU A 58 15.00 16.48 -9.33
N ILE A 59 15.80 15.49 -8.92
CA ILE A 59 16.76 15.62 -7.80
C ILE A 59 17.78 16.73 -8.09
N LYS A 60 18.29 16.81 -9.32
CA LYS A 60 19.28 17.82 -9.71
C LYS A 60 18.69 19.24 -9.73
N GLU A 61 17.46 19.37 -10.21
CA GLU A 61 16.80 20.67 -10.41
C GLU A 61 16.17 21.22 -9.13
N GLN A 62 15.47 20.37 -8.36
CA GLN A 62 14.64 20.78 -7.23
C GLN A 62 15.21 20.33 -5.87
N GLY A 63 16.35 19.64 -5.88
CA GLY A 63 16.93 19.01 -4.70
C GLY A 63 16.24 17.71 -4.31
N ASP A 64 16.74 17.09 -3.25
CA ASP A 64 16.23 15.82 -2.72
C ASP A 64 15.85 15.96 -1.24
N PRO A 65 14.61 16.39 -0.95
CA PRO A 65 14.18 16.64 0.42
C PRO A 65 14.23 15.35 1.24
N ASN A 66 15.09 15.33 2.26
CA ASN A 66 15.35 14.17 3.14
C ASN A 66 15.79 12.91 2.39
N ARG A 67 16.45 13.04 1.23
CA ARG A 67 16.86 11.90 0.37
C ARG A 67 15.70 11.01 -0.11
N MET A 68 14.45 11.47 -0.05
CA MET A 68 13.29 10.64 -0.41
C MET A 68 13.28 10.20 -1.86
N TYR A 69 13.71 11.07 -2.78
CA TYR A 69 13.73 10.74 -4.20
C TYR A 69 14.86 9.74 -4.51
N THR A 70 16.03 9.91 -3.89
CA THR A 70 17.12 8.93 -3.98
C THR A 70 16.68 7.58 -3.41
N LEU A 71 15.95 7.54 -2.29
CA LEU A 71 15.44 6.29 -1.73
C LEU A 71 14.47 5.57 -2.67
N VAL A 72 13.57 6.30 -3.35
CA VAL A 72 12.70 5.70 -4.37
C VAL A 72 13.51 5.16 -5.54
N LEU A 73 14.56 5.87 -5.96
CA LEU A 73 15.44 5.44 -7.05
C LEU A 73 16.17 4.12 -6.70
N GLU A 74 16.66 3.99 -5.47
CA GLU A 74 17.42 2.83 -5.00
C GLU A 74 16.54 1.65 -4.61
N LYS A 75 15.38 1.92 -4.00
CA LYS A 75 14.50 0.90 -3.38
C LYS A 75 13.10 0.88 -3.97
N ARG A 76 12.97 1.20 -5.26
CA ARG A 76 11.67 1.27 -5.96
C ARG A 76 10.80 0.04 -5.74
N ALA A 77 11.39 -1.15 -5.84
CA ALA A 77 10.68 -2.41 -5.64
C ALA A 77 9.95 -2.45 -4.28
N ARG A 78 10.62 -2.00 -3.22
CA ARG A 78 10.05 -1.96 -1.87
C ARG A 78 8.87 -1.00 -1.74
N PHE A 79 8.94 0.17 -2.37
CA PHE A 79 7.82 1.12 -2.41
C PHE A 79 6.62 0.52 -3.15
N ILE A 80 6.87 -0.14 -4.29
CA ILE A 80 5.83 -0.83 -5.07
C ILE A 80 5.21 -1.96 -4.23
N THR A 81 6.02 -2.81 -3.59
CA THR A 81 5.53 -3.88 -2.72
C THR A 81 4.70 -3.32 -1.55
N THR A 82 5.13 -2.21 -0.95
CA THR A 82 4.38 -1.54 0.13
C THR A 82 3.00 -1.10 -0.35
N LEU A 83 2.93 -0.50 -1.54
CA LEU A 83 1.68 -0.02 -2.14
C LEU A 83 0.73 -1.18 -2.49
N LEU A 84 1.26 -2.25 -3.08
CA LEU A 84 0.51 -3.46 -3.39
C LEU A 84 -0.08 -4.08 -2.12
N VAL A 85 0.72 -4.23 -1.07
CA VAL A 85 0.26 -4.76 0.22
C VAL A 85 -0.80 -3.84 0.84
N GLY A 86 -0.55 -2.54 0.88
CA GLY A 86 -1.48 -1.55 1.43
C GLY A 86 -2.83 -1.54 0.72
N ASN A 87 -2.81 -1.52 -0.61
CA ASN A 87 -4.04 -1.54 -1.42
C ASN A 87 -4.83 -2.83 -1.20
N ASN A 88 -4.14 -3.98 -1.20
CA ASN A 88 -4.79 -5.28 -0.97
C ASN A 88 -5.39 -5.39 0.42
N LEU A 89 -4.72 -4.88 1.46
CA LEU A 89 -5.27 -4.84 2.81
C LEU A 89 -6.52 -3.98 2.88
N VAL A 90 -6.47 -2.76 2.34
CA VAL A 90 -7.62 -1.84 2.30
C VAL A 90 -8.80 -2.46 1.54
N ASN A 91 -8.55 -3.07 0.38
CA ASN A 91 -9.58 -3.70 -0.42
C ASN A 91 -10.19 -4.92 0.29
N ASN A 92 -9.38 -5.73 0.97
CA ASN A 92 -9.88 -6.87 1.73
C ASN A 92 -10.71 -6.42 2.95
N PHE A 93 -10.26 -5.41 3.70
CA PHE A 93 -11.03 -4.84 4.80
C PHE A 93 -12.34 -4.21 4.32
N SER A 94 -12.31 -3.49 3.20
CA SER A 94 -13.52 -2.95 2.55
C SER A 94 -14.49 -4.07 2.18
N ALA A 95 -14.01 -5.18 1.61
CA ALA A 95 -14.84 -6.33 1.26
C ALA A 95 -15.47 -6.99 2.49
N ILE A 96 -14.73 -7.14 3.59
CA ILE A 96 -15.25 -7.69 4.86
C ILE A 96 -16.33 -6.78 5.45
N LEU A 97 -16.06 -5.47 5.54
CA LEU A 97 -17.01 -4.47 6.05
C LEU A 97 -18.29 -4.45 5.20
N THR A 98 -18.12 -4.45 3.88
CA THR A 98 -19.21 -4.50 2.91
C THR A 98 -20.04 -5.77 3.09
N SER A 99 -19.39 -6.93 3.12
CA SER A 99 -20.08 -8.22 3.27
C SER A 99 -20.93 -8.24 4.54
N ASN A 100 -20.39 -7.73 5.65
CA ASN A 100 -21.14 -7.59 6.89
C ASN A 100 -22.33 -6.63 6.73
N LEU A 101 -22.10 -5.39 6.28
CA LEU A 101 -23.13 -4.36 6.08
C LEU A 101 -24.30 -4.85 5.23
N PHE A 102 -24.02 -5.52 4.11
CA PHE A 102 -25.07 -5.99 3.20
C PHE A 102 -25.79 -7.23 3.70
N ALA A 103 -25.14 -8.07 4.52
CA ALA A 103 -25.83 -9.13 5.25
C ALA A 103 -26.85 -8.56 6.24
N ILE A 104 -26.66 -7.35 6.77
CA ILE A 104 -27.65 -6.63 7.61
C ILE A 104 -28.83 -6.14 6.77
N TRP A 105 -28.56 -5.54 5.62
CA TRP A 105 -29.57 -4.81 4.85
C TRP A 105 -30.45 -5.69 3.96
N LEU A 106 -29.86 -6.68 3.26
CA LEU A 106 -30.56 -7.44 2.21
C LEU A 106 -30.84 -8.89 2.60
N GLY A 107 -30.35 -9.35 3.76
CA GLY A 107 -30.33 -10.76 4.12
C GLY A 107 -29.53 -11.61 3.13
N ASN A 108 -29.58 -12.94 3.28
CA ASN A 108 -28.69 -13.85 2.53
C ASN A 108 -28.91 -13.84 1.00
N ALA A 109 -30.10 -13.44 0.54
CA ALA A 109 -30.48 -13.51 -0.88
C ALA A 109 -29.93 -12.35 -1.74
N GLY A 110 -29.53 -11.22 -1.14
CA GLY A 110 -29.02 -10.05 -1.86
C GLY A 110 -27.51 -9.86 -1.81
N ILE A 111 -26.78 -10.73 -1.10
CA ILE A 111 -25.33 -10.61 -0.88
C ILE A 111 -24.55 -10.62 -2.20
N GLY A 112 -24.94 -11.47 -3.16
CA GLY A 112 -24.25 -11.56 -4.45
C GLY A 112 -24.32 -10.27 -5.28
N VAL A 113 -25.52 -9.69 -5.40
CA VAL A 113 -25.72 -8.43 -6.15
C VAL A 113 -25.00 -7.27 -5.45
N ALA A 114 -25.12 -7.20 -4.12
CA ALA A 114 -24.42 -6.22 -3.31
C ALA A 114 -22.89 -6.28 -3.47
N THR A 115 -22.33 -7.48 -3.40
CA THR A 115 -20.90 -7.71 -3.58
C THR A 115 -20.46 -7.29 -4.98
N GLY A 116 -21.26 -7.58 -6.01
CA GLY A 116 -21.00 -7.14 -7.37
C GLY A 116 -20.97 -5.62 -7.52
N VAL A 117 -21.96 -4.92 -6.95
CA VAL A 117 -22.04 -3.45 -6.97
C VAL A 117 -20.86 -2.82 -6.26
N VAL A 118 -20.50 -3.27 -5.05
CA VAL A 118 -19.36 -2.68 -4.33
C VAL A 118 -18.04 -3.01 -5.00
N THR A 119 -17.86 -4.22 -5.52
CA THR A 119 -16.66 -4.55 -6.30
C THR A 119 -16.54 -3.63 -7.51
N PHE A 120 -17.64 -3.37 -8.22
CA PHE A 120 -17.65 -2.41 -9.31
C PHE A 120 -17.27 -0.99 -8.85
N LEU A 121 -17.81 -0.51 -7.72
CA LEU A 121 -17.46 0.79 -7.17
C LEU A 121 -15.98 0.87 -6.77
N VAL A 122 -15.42 -0.16 -6.12
CA VAL A 122 -14.00 -0.24 -5.77
C VAL A 122 -13.13 -0.25 -7.02
N LEU A 123 -13.48 -1.04 -8.03
CA LEU A 123 -12.73 -1.09 -9.28
C LEU A 123 -12.72 0.25 -10.00
N ILE A 124 -13.87 0.92 -10.12
CA ILE A 124 -13.94 2.21 -10.82
C ILE A 124 -13.27 3.31 -10.00
N PHE A 125 -13.72 3.53 -8.77
CA PHE A 125 -13.31 4.71 -7.99
C PHE A 125 -12.05 4.50 -7.16
N GLY A 126 -11.77 3.27 -6.73
CA GLY A 126 -10.57 2.91 -5.96
C GLY A 126 -9.39 2.51 -6.84
N GLU A 127 -9.63 1.94 -8.02
CA GLU A 127 -8.57 1.37 -8.82
C GLU A 127 -8.37 2.06 -10.19
N ILE A 128 -9.31 1.90 -11.12
CA ILE A 128 -9.15 2.29 -12.52
C ILE A 128 -9.06 3.81 -12.69
N THR A 129 -10.00 4.57 -12.12
CA THR A 129 -10.02 6.04 -12.24
C THR A 129 -8.79 6.69 -11.60
N PRO A 130 -8.37 6.33 -10.37
CA PRO A 130 -7.15 6.87 -9.76
C PRO A 130 -5.89 6.56 -10.55
N LYS A 131 -5.74 5.34 -11.09
CA LYS A 131 -4.61 4.97 -11.96
C LYS A 131 -4.57 5.84 -13.22
N SER A 132 -5.72 5.99 -13.89
CA SER A 132 -5.85 6.83 -15.09
C SER A 132 -5.52 8.31 -14.81
N PHE A 133 -6.01 8.83 -13.69
CA PHE A 133 -5.68 10.20 -13.26
C PHE A 133 -4.19 10.36 -12.95
N ALA A 134 -3.56 9.34 -12.36
CA ALA A 134 -2.15 9.36 -11.99
C ALA A 134 -1.20 9.37 -13.18
N ILE A 135 -1.54 8.67 -14.27
CA ILE A 135 -0.74 8.68 -15.51
C ILE A 135 -0.63 10.10 -16.08
N ASN A 136 -1.69 10.89 -15.97
CA ASN A 136 -1.70 12.27 -16.47
C ASN A 136 -1.04 13.27 -15.50
N ASN A 137 -0.85 12.88 -14.23
CA ASN A 137 -0.41 13.77 -13.15
C ASN A 137 0.72 13.13 -12.30
N ILE A 138 1.67 12.47 -12.96
CA ILE A 138 2.72 11.64 -12.31
C ILE A 138 3.48 12.43 -11.23
N LEU A 139 4.05 13.57 -11.61
CA LEU A 139 4.97 14.33 -10.75
C LEU A 139 4.31 14.92 -9.48
N PRO A 140 3.14 15.60 -9.56
CA PRO A 140 2.50 16.11 -8.35
C PRO A 140 2.03 15.00 -7.42
N ILE A 141 1.48 13.90 -7.97
CA ILE A 141 1.04 12.76 -7.15
C ILE A 141 2.25 12.11 -6.48
N PHE A 142 3.31 11.81 -7.24
CA PHE A 142 4.55 11.29 -6.68
C PHE A 142 5.07 12.12 -5.50
N LYS A 143 5.15 13.44 -5.65
CA LYS A 143 5.65 14.34 -4.60
C LYS A 143 4.74 14.35 -3.36
N ALA A 144 3.43 14.32 -3.57
CA ALA A 144 2.47 14.31 -2.48
C ALA A 144 2.50 12.97 -1.69
N THR A 145 2.74 11.86 -2.38
CA THR A 145 2.53 10.52 -1.79
C THR A 145 3.82 9.81 -1.38
N VAL A 146 5.00 10.21 -1.89
CA VAL A 146 6.28 9.54 -1.57
C VAL A 146 6.57 9.48 -0.06
N ARG A 147 6.29 10.56 0.68
CA ARG A 147 6.52 10.61 2.13
C ARG A 147 5.57 9.72 2.93
N PRO A 148 4.24 9.78 2.76
CA PRO A 148 3.34 8.88 3.49
C PRO A 148 3.58 7.41 3.15
N ILE A 149 3.96 7.09 1.90
CA ILE A 149 4.30 5.71 1.52
C ILE A 149 5.58 5.25 2.20
N TYR A 150 6.59 6.12 2.30
CA TYR A 150 7.81 5.78 3.03
C TYR A 150 7.50 5.46 4.51
N LEU A 151 6.69 6.27 5.18
CA LEU A 151 6.25 5.99 6.55
C LEU A 151 5.49 4.65 6.65
N LEU A 152 4.58 4.40 5.70
CA LEU A 152 3.86 3.14 5.65
C LEU A 152 4.80 1.94 5.44
N SER A 153 5.86 2.10 4.64
CA SER A 153 6.87 1.06 4.43
C SER A 153 7.69 0.73 5.68
N ILE A 154 7.81 1.68 6.62
CA ILE A 154 8.43 1.44 7.92
C ILE A 154 7.50 0.59 8.78
N VAL A 155 6.22 0.97 8.86
CA VAL A 155 5.21 0.26 9.66
C VAL A 155 4.98 -1.16 9.13
N LEU A 156 4.85 -1.32 7.80
CA LEU A 156 4.66 -2.61 7.15
C LEU A 156 5.95 -3.41 6.95
N SER A 157 7.09 -2.90 7.43
CA SER A 157 8.38 -3.55 7.26
C SER A 157 8.42 -5.05 7.60
N PRO A 158 7.88 -5.53 8.75
CA PRO A 158 7.96 -6.96 9.07
C PRO A 158 7.25 -7.82 8.02
N VAL A 159 6.11 -7.35 7.50
CA VAL A 159 5.35 -8.04 6.45
C VAL A 159 6.10 -7.98 5.13
N ILE A 160 6.65 -6.82 4.77
CA ILE A 160 7.40 -6.63 3.52
C ILE A 160 8.63 -7.54 3.48
N VAL A 161 9.43 -7.56 4.55
CA VAL A 161 10.64 -8.40 4.63
C VAL A 161 10.27 -9.89 4.53
N LEU A 162 9.16 -10.31 5.15
CA LEU A 162 8.66 -11.67 5.01
C LEU A 162 8.31 -11.99 3.55
N LEU A 163 7.53 -11.13 2.89
CA LEU A 163 7.14 -11.31 1.49
C LEU A 163 8.36 -11.33 0.56
N GLU A 164 9.29 -10.39 0.73
CA GLU A 164 10.54 -10.35 -0.03
C GLU A 164 11.36 -11.63 0.15
N SER A 165 11.42 -12.17 1.38
CA SER A 165 12.12 -13.43 1.68
C SER A 165 11.48 -14.62 0.95
N ILE A 166 10.16 -14.70 0.94
CA ILE A 166 9.42 -15.75 0.22
C ILE A 166 9.64 -15.61 -1.28
N THR A 167 9.50 -14.41 -1.84
CA THR A 167 9.72 -14.15 -3.28
C THR A 167 11.14 -14.53 -3.70
N GLN A 168 12.15 -14.17 -2.92
CA GLN A 168 13.53 -14.57 -3.19
C GLN A 168 13.73 -16.10 -3.12
N GLY A 169 13.10 -16.77 -2.16
CA GLY A 169 13.12 -18.23 -2.05
C GLY A 169 12.56 -18.90 -3.32
N ILE A 170 11.42 -18.43 -3.81
CA ILE A 170 10.79 -18.92 -5.04
C ILE A 170 11.69 -18.66 -6.25
N ILE A 171 12.20 -17.44 -6.42
CA ILE A 171 13.07 -17.10 -7.57
C ILE A 171 14.31 -18.00 -7.61
N ARG A 172 14.91 -18.31 -6.45
CA ARG A 172 16.07 -19.22 -6.35
C ARG A 172 15.74 -20.65 -6.76
N MET A 173 14.51 -21.12 -6.53
CA MET A 173 14.08 -22.46 -6.94
C MET A 173 13.87 -22.56 -8.46
N PHE A 174 13.42 -21.48 -9.10
CA PHE A 174 13.12 -21.46 -10.54
C PHE A 174 14.24 -20.90 -11.42
N SER A 175 15.30 -20.32 -10.84
CA SER A 175 16.51 -19.89 -11.57
C SER A 175 17.66 -20.89 -11.32
N PRO A 176 17.79 -21.98 -12.12
CA PRO A 176 18.91 -22.90 -12.05
C PRO A 176 20.15 -22.25 -12.69
N GLY A 177 20.80 -21.34 -11.95
CA GLY A 177 22.00 -20.65 -12.40
C GLY A 177 22.17 -19.32 -11.68
N GLY A 178 23.19 -19.26 -10.80
CA GLY A 178 23.45 -18.13 -9.90
C GLY A 178 23.41 -16.76 -10.57
N GLY A 179 22.49 -15.91 -10.12
CA GLY A 179 22.37 -14.54 -10.60
C GLY A 179 21.28 -13.76 -9.89
N SER A 180 21.20 -13.79 -8.55
CA SER A 180 20.23 -12.96 -7.81
C SER A 180 20.72 -12.55 -6.42
N ALA A 181 22.03 -12.45 -6.21
CA ALA A 181 22.62 -11.97 -4.96
C ALA A 181 22.44 -10.45 -4.71
N GLY A 182 21.48 -9.77 -5.36
CA GLY A 182 21.33 -8.32 -5.19
C GLY A 182 20.04 -7.66 -5.69
N ILE A 183 19.02 -8.40 -6.12
CA ILE A 183 17.85 -7.77 -6.76
C ILE A 183 16.91 -7.09 -5.76
N ILE A 184 16.93 -7.53 -4.50
CA ILE A 184 16.18 -6.87 -3.42
C ILE A 184 17.10 -6.85 -2.21
N GLY A 185 17.98 -5.84 -2.16
CA GLY A 185 18.88 -5.66 -1.04
C GLY A 185 18.10 -5.61 0.27
N THR A 186 18.32 -6.60 1.13
CA THR A 186 17.90 -6.70 2.53
C THR A 186 18.40 -5.54 3.42
N GLY A 187 18.89 -4.45 2.82
CA GLY A 187 19.32 -3.21 3.47
C GLY A 187 18.16 -2.36 4.01
N PHE A 188 17.12 -3.00 4.54
CA PHE A 188 16.17 -2.36 5.45
C PHE A 188 16.33 -2.88 6.89
N ALA A 189 17.39 -3.63 7.21
CA ALA A 189 17.93 -3.53 8.56
C ALA A 189 18.19 -2.03 8.82
N ILE A 190 17.35 -1.43 9.65
CA ILE A 190 17.22 0.00 9.89
C ILE A 190 18.62 0.58 10.15
N ASP A 191 19.28 1.13 9.12
CA ASP A 191 20.45 2.00 9.29
C ASP A 191 19.93 3.44 9.40
N ASP A 192 19.28 3.72 10.52
CA ASP A 192 18.81 5.06 10.90
C ASP A 192 20.00 6.01 11.22
N ARG A 193 21.22 5.47 11.27
CA ARG A 193 22.43 6.22 11.63
C ARG A 193 22.83 7.24 10.56
N ASN A 194 22.40 7.08 9.31
CA ASN A 194 22.73 8.02 8.24
C ASN A 194 21.69 9.14 8.04
N PHE A 195 20.54 9.08 8.73
CA PHE A 195 19.45 10.05 8.57
C PHE A 195 19.59 11.30 9.46
N ARG A 196 20.41 11.26 10.52
CA ARG A 196 20.62 12.40 11.44
C ARG A 196 21.84 13.28 11.10
N GLY A 197 22.67 12.89 10.12
CA GLY A 197 23.97 13.53 9.86
C GLY A 197 24.03 14.56 8.73
N SER A 198 23.00 14.69 7.89
CA SER A 198 23.07 15.52 6.67
C SER A 198 22.44 16.92 6.84
N GLY A 199 22.55 17.50 8.04
CA GLY A 199 22.07 18.85 8.35
C GLY A 199 23.15 19.92 8.43
N SER A 200 24.43 19.57 8.30
CA SER A 200 25.51 20.47 8.72
C SER A 200 26.80 20.31 7.94
N VAL A 201 26.79 20.44 6.60
CA VAL A 201 28.01 20.87 5.87
C VAL A 201 27.64 21.70 4.64
N ARG A 202 27.36 22.99 4.86
CA ARG A 202 27.62 24.04 3.87
C ARG A 202 28.15 25.26 4.64
N LEU A 203 29.17 25.90 4.05
CA LEU A 203 29.86 27.13 4.43
C LEU A 203 31.20 26.96 5.14
N ALA A 204 32.25 26.64 4.38
CA ALA A 204 33.59 27.25 4.55
C ALA A 204 34.54 26.80 3.42
N LYS A 205 34.53 27.51 2.29
CA LYS A 205 35.75 27.99 1.61
C LYS A 205 35.39 28.80 0.36
N THR A 206 35.14 30.08 0.57
CA THR A 206 35.32 31.11 -0.46
C THR A 206 35.86 32.36 0.23
N SER A 207 37.18 32.47 0.26
CA SER A 207 38.06 33.57 0.68
C SER A 207 39.37 32.86 1.09
N THR A 208 40.53 33.08 0.48
CA THR A 208 41.10 34.30 -0.09
C THR A 208 41.92 33.95 -1.32
N LEU A 209 41.62 34.59 -2.45
CA LEU A 209 42.66 35.03 -3.36
C LEU A 209 43.15 36.36 -2.79
N GLU A 210 44.40 36.37 -2.34
CA GLU A 210 45.40 37.45 -2.39
C GLU A 210 46.67 36.97 -1.69
#